data_AF-A0A0E3QDY0-F1
#
_entry.id   AF-A0A0E3QDY0-F1
#
_cell.length_a   1.000
_cell.length_b   1.000
_cell.length_c   1.000
_cell.angle_alpha   90.00
_cell.angle_beta   90.00
_cell.angle_gamma   90.00
#
_symmetry.space_group_name_H-M   'P 1'
#
loop_
_entity.id
_entity.type
_entity.pdbx_description
1 polymer ?
#
loop_
_entity_poly.entity_id
_entity_poly.type
_entity_poly.pdbx_seq_one_letter_code
_entity_poly.pdbx_strand_id
1 'polypeptide(L)'
;MKTDNNKLQNSLLFSSRESLLKTNAELIENLKKRISVKRFRPQDGDNIKLGYIRALIQALQAQNAILKDTELDEFKKRLEALENSQTQGVSTIYSPIFETTEGDS
;
A
#
# COMPACT_ATOMS: atom_id res chain seq x y z
N MET A 1 6.41 -42.15 -13.30
CA MET A 1 5.58 -40.94 -13.15
C MET A 1 6.47 -39.73 -13.33
N LYS A 2 6.20 -38.89 -14.33
CA LYS A 2 6.91 -37.62 -14.51
C LYS A 2 6.36 -36.66 -13.46
N THR A 3 7.20 -36.23 -12.53
CA THR A 3 6.87 -35.12 -11.63
C THR A 3 7.01 -33.85 -12.45
N ASP A 4 5.88 -33.37 -12.98
CA ASP A 4 5.80 -32.05 -13.56
C ASP A 4 5.95 -31.03 -12.43
N ASN A 5 7.22 -30.75 -12.10
CA ASN A 5 7.64 -29.57 -11.35
C ASN A 5 7.38 -28.36 -12.25
N ASN A 6 6.12 -28.09 -12.55
CA ASN A 6 5.72 -26.95 -13.33
C ASN A 6 5.74 -25.74 -12.40
N LYS A 7 6.97 -25.24 -12.22
CA LYS A 7 7.28 -23.85 -11.91
C LYS A 7 6.41 -23.28 -10.78
N LEU A 8 6.89 -23.46 -9.55
CA LEU A 8 6.73 -22.43 -8.53
C LEU A 8 7.29 -21.15 -9.16
N GLN A 9 6.42 -20.41 -9.84
CA GLN A 9 6.67 -19.03 -10.27
C GLN A 9 6.72 -18.23 -8.97
N ASN A 10 7.85 -18.39 -8.29
CA ASN A 10 8.35 -17.56 -7.22
C ASN A 10 8.47 -16.14 -7.79
N SER A 11 7.37 -15.42 -7.73
CA SER A 11 7.33 -14.18 -6.97
C SER A 11 5.85 -13.87 -6.75
N LEU A 12 5.34 -14.13 -5.55
CA LEU A 12 4.19 -13.38 -5.04
C LEU A 12 4.67 -11.94 -4.73
N LEU A 13 5.28 -11.30 -5.73
CA LEU A 13 5.44 -9.87 -5.76
C LEU A 13 4.06 -9.37 -6.18
N PHE A 14 3.26 -8.94 -5.22
CA PHE A 14 2.02 -8.26 -5.53
C PHE A 14 2.39 -6.92 -6.16
N SER A 15 2.54 -6.92 -7.49
CA SER A 15 3.11 -5.82 -8.26
C SER A 15 2.33 -4.52 -8.18
N SER A 16 1.09 -4.56 -7.65
CA SER A 16 0.25 -3.40 -7.44
C SER A 16 -0.72 -3.59 -6.28
N ARG A 17 -1.20 -2.47 -5.71
CA ARG A 17 -2.28 -2.45 -4.70
C ARG A 17 -3.49 -3.27 -5.13
N GLU A 18 -3.91 -3.13 -6.37
CA GLU A 18 -5.08 -3.82 -6.91
C GLU A 18 -4.88 -5.34 -6.93
N SER A 19 -3.70 -5.80 -7.36
CA SER A 19 -3.36 -7.23 -7.35
C SER A 19 -3.38 -7.80 -5.93
N LEU A 20 -2.85 -7.05 -4.95
CA LEU A 20 -2.84 -7.43 -3.55
C LEU A 20 -4.26 -7.52 -2.99
N LEU A 21 -5.09 -6.51 -3.24
CA LEU A 21 -6.49 -6.48 -2.79
C LEU A 21 -7.32 -7.61 -3.40
N LYS A 22 -7.10 -7.91 -4.68
CA LYS A 22 -7.78 -9.02 -5.36
C LYS A 22 -7.42 -10.37 -4.73
N THR A 23 -6.13 -10.66 -4.54
CA THR A 23 -5.71 -11.91 -3.89
C THR A 23 -6.21 -11.99 -2.44
N ASN A 24 -6.26 -10.87 -1.72
CA ASN A 24 -6.85 -10.80 -0.38
C ASN A 24 -8.33 -11.17 -0.39
N ALA A 25 -9.10 -10.64 -1.34
CA ALA A 25 -10.52 -10.93 -1.47
C ALA A 25 -10.77 -12.42 -1.75
N GLU A 26 -10.00 -13.02 -2.67
CA GLU A 26 -10.08 -14.45 -3.00
C GLU A 26 -9.75 -15.34 -1.78
N LEU A 27 -8.72 -14.98 -1.00
CA LEU A 27 -8.38 -15.70 0.23
C LEU A 27 -9.52 -15.65 1.24
N ILE A 28 -10.05 -14.45 1.50
CA ILE A 28 -11.14 -14.25 2.45
C ILE A 28 -12.38 -15.02 2.02
N GLU A 29 -12.71 -15.02 0.72
CA GLU A 29 -13.84 -15.77 0.19
C GLU A 29 -13.69 -17.28 0.42
N ASN A 30 -12.50 -17.83 0.16
CA ASN A 30 -12.21 -19.23 0.39
C ASN A 30 -12.33 -19.63 1.87
N LEU A 31 -11.85 -18.77 2.78
CA LEU A 31 -12.03 -18.97 4.22
C LEU A 31 -13.50 -18.88 4.62
N LYS A 32 -14.22 -17.88 4.11
CA LYS A 32 -15.64 -17.66 4.38
C LYS A 32 -16.46 -18.87 3.97
N LYS A 33 -16.26 -19.42 2.76
CA LYS A 33 -16.93 -20.64 2.28
C LYS A 33 -16.73 -21.83 3.21
N ARG A 34 -15.55 -21.98 3.80
CA ARG A 34 -15.24 -23.08 4.73
C ARG A 34 -15.91 -22.91 6.09
N ILE A 35 -15.99 -21.68 6.61
CA ILE A 35 -16.58 -21.42 7.94
C ILE A 35 -18.10 -21.24 7.88
N SER A 36 -18.67 -20.87 6.73
CA SER A 36 -20.10 -20.56 6.58
C SER A 36 -20.98 -21.80 6.37
N VAL A 37 -20.45 -23.00 6.55
CA VAL A 37 -21.23 -24.24 6.45
C VAL A 37 -22.15 -24.40 7.67
N LYS A 38 -23.35 -24.97 7.48
CA LYS A 38 -24.39 -25.11 8.53
C LYS A 38 -23.89 -25.76 9.83
N ARG A 39 -22.90 -26.65 9.75
CA ARG A 39 -22.19 -27.22 10.89
C ARG A 39 -20.74 -27.45 10.50
N PHE A 40 -19.82 -26.76 11.19
CA PHE A 40 -18.40 -26.99 11.03
C PHE A 40 -18.04 -28.39 11.54
N ARG A 41 -17.27 -29.15 10.75
CA ARG A 41 -16.71 -30.45 11.15
C ARG A 41 -15.19 -30.39 10.94
N PRO A 42 -14.38 -30.48 12.01
CA PRO A 42 -12.93 -30.53 11.89
C PRO A 42 -12.52 -31.71 11.02
N GLN A 43 -11.61 -31.48 10.08
CA GLN A 43 -10.94 -32.51 9.30
C GLN A 43 -9.49 -32.67 9.75
N ASP A 44 -8.92 -33.85 9.57
CA ASP A 44 -7.51 -34.07 9.80
C ASP A 44 -6.66 -33.12 8.94
N GLY A 45 -5.73 -32.43 9.58
CA GLY A 45 -4.91 -31.39 8.95
C GLY A 45 -5.49 -29.97 9.02
N ASP A 46 -6.73 -29.76 9.49
CA ASP A 46 -7.31 -28.41 9.60
C ASP A 46 -6.47 -27.50 10.52
N ASN A 47 -5.88 -28.03 11.59
CA ASN A 47 -5.00 -27.28 12.50
C ASN A 47 -3.73 -26.78 11.79
N ILE A 48 -3.11 -27.63 10.96
CA ILE A 48 -1.93 -27.28 10.17
C ILE A 48 -2.30 -26.23 9.13
N LYS A 49 -3.41 -26.45 8.41
CA LYS A 49 -3.95 -25.51 7.43
C LYS A 49 -4.27 -24.15 8.04
N LEU A 50 -4.88 -24.12 9.23
CA LEU A 50 -5.12 -22.91 10.01
C LEU A 50 -3.81 -22.19 10.38
N GLY A 51 -2.75 -22.94 10.71
CA GLY A 51 -1.41 -22.38 10.93
C GLY A 51 -0.90 -21.62 9.71
N TYR A 52 -0.94 -22.23 8.53
CA TYR A 52 -0.54 -21.58 7.28
C TYR A 52 -1.41 -20.37 6.93
N ILE A 53 -2.74 -20.47 7.12
CA ILE A 53 -3.66 -19.36 6.89
C ILE A 53 -3.32 -18.18 7.80
N ARG A 54 -3.04 -18.41 9.09
CA ARG A 54 -2.63 -17.35 10.00
C ARG A 54 -1.32 -16.70 9.57
N ALA A 55 -0.31 -17.50 9.21
CA ALA A 55 0.97 -16.98 8.70
C ALA A 55 0.76 -16.11 7.44
N LEU A 56 -0.11 -16.55 6.53
CA LEU A 56 -0.45 -15.79 5.33
C LEU A 56 -1.17 -14.48 5.67
N ILE A 57 -2.14 -14.48 6.59
CA ILE A 57 -2.81 -13.27 7.06
C ILE A 57 -1.79 -12.27 7.65
N GLN A 58 -0.82 -12.73 8.43
CA GLN A 58 0.22 -11.86 8.98
C GLN A 58 1.09 -11.23 7.87
N ALA A 59 1.50 -12.02 6.87
CA ALA A 59 2.25 -11.52 5.73
C ALA A 59 1.45 -10.46 4.94
N LEU A 60 0.15 -10.68 4.76
CA LEU A 60 -0.75 -9.74 4.09
C LEU A 60 -0.96 -8.44 4.89
N GLN A 61 -1.05 -8.53 6.21
CA GLN A 61 -1.11 -7.34 7.08
C GLN A 61 0.16 -6.51 6.97
N ALA A 62 1.34 -7.15 6.99
CA ALA A 62 2.62 -6.48 6.82
C ALA A 62 2.72 -5.77 5.47
N GLN A 63 2.31 -6.43 4.37
CA GLN A 63 2.30 -5.81 3.05
C GLN A 63 1.35 -4.61 2.94
N ASN A 64 0.16 -4.69 3.55
CA ASN A 64 -0.76 -3.55 3.58
C ASN A 64 -0.20 -2.35 4.36
N ALA A 65 0.57 -2.60 5.43
CA ALA A 65 1.24 -1.53 6.17
C ALA A 65 2.30 -0.85 5.30
N ILE A 66 3.19 -1.63 4.66
CA ILE A 66 4.22 -1.11 3.75
C ILE A 66 3.58 -0.27 2.63
N LEU A 67 2.51 -0.76 2.02
CA LEU A 67 1.82 -0.04 0.95
C LEU A 67 1.26 1.30 1.44
N LYS A 68 0.61 1.33 2.61
CA LYS A 68 0.11 2.59 3.19
C LYS A 68 1.24 3.57 3.45
N ASP A 69 2.37 3.11 3.97
CA ASP A 69 3.53 3.96 4.24
C ASP A 69 4.06 4.57 2.93
N THR A 70 4.18 3.77 1.85
CA THR A 70 4.62 4.28 0.55
C THR A 70 3.68 5.32 -0.05
N GLU A 71 2.37 5.13 0.07
CA GLU A 71 1.37 6.09 -0.42
C GLU A 71 1.38 7.38 0.40
N LEU A 72 1.55 7.28 1.71
CA LEU A 72 1.68 8.44 2.59
C LEU A 72 2.92 9.26 2.25
N ASP A 73 4.05 8.60 1.96
CA ASP A 73 5.28 9.29 1.56
C ASP A 73 5.12 9.97 0.19
N GLU A 74 4.39 9.36 -0.75
CA GLU A 74 4.07 10.01 -2.02
C GLU A 74 3.18 11.25 -1.83
N PHE A 75 2.15 11.16 -0.98
CA PHE A 75 1.28 12.31 -0.68
C PHE A 75 2.04 13.44 0.00
N LYS A 76 2.94 13.15 0.95
CA LYS A 76 3.79 14.15 1.59
C LYS A 76 4.65 14.88 0.57
N LYS A 77 5.32 14.15 -0.34
CA LYS A 77 6.13 14.75 -1.41
C LYS A 77 5.32 15.68 -2.31
N ARG A 78 4.10 15.28 -2.68
CA ARG A 78 3.21 16.13 -3.50
C ARG A 78 2.77 17.38 -2.75
N LEU A 79 2.48 17.25 -1.45
CA LEU A 79 2.06 18.35 -0.61
C LEU A 79 3.19 19.37 -0.41
N GLU A 80 4.41 18.91 -0.10
CA GLU A 80 5.59 19.76 -0.03
C GLU A 80 5.87 20.49 -1.35
N ALA A 81 5.74 19.82 -2.49
CA ALA A 81 5.92 20.45 -3.79
C ALA A 81 4.89 21.57 -4.03
N LEU A 82 3.64 21.36 -3.64
CA LEU A 82 2.57 22.35 -3.75
C LEU A 82 2.83 23.53 -2.81
N GLU A 83 3.14 23.30 -1.54
CA GLU A 83 3.44 24.34 -0.55
C GLU A 83 4.65 25.20 -0.97
N ASN A 84 5.71 24.57 -1.48
CA ASN A 84 6.87 25.28 -2.00
C ASN A 84 6.51 26.16 -3.21
N SER A 85 5.68 25.66 -4.13
CA SER A 85 5.23 26.45 -5.29
C SER A 85 4.33 27.61 -4.88
N GLN A 86 3.48 27.43 -3.86
CA GLN A 86 2.61 28.47 -3.33
C GLN A 86 3.43 29.54 -2.58
N THR A 87 4.49 29.14 -1.87
CA THR A 87 5.40 30.05 -1.17
C THR A 87 6.21 30.93 -2.14
N GLN A 88 6.65 30.40 -3.29
CA GLN A 88 7.30 31.18 -4.35
C GLN A 88 6.35 32.18 -5.04
N GLY A 89 5.05 31.86 -5.11
CA GLY A 89 4.02 32.78 -5.59
C GLY A 89 3.84 34.00 -4.68
N VAL A 90 4.05 33.85 -3.37
CA VAL A 90 3.93 34.95 -2.39
C VAL A 90 5.19 35.81 -2.34
N SER A 91 6.39 35.23 -2.47
CA SER A 91 7.66 35.99 -2.48
C SER A 91 7.81 36.90 -3.70
N THR A 92 7.13 36.59 -4.81
CA THR A 92 7.16 37.42 -6.03
C THR A 92 6.25 38.66 -5.92
N ILE A 93 5.29 38.66 -4.99
CA ILE A 93 4.36 39.79 -4.79
C ILE A 93 4.93 40.84 -3.83
N TYR A 94 5.82 40.45 -2.92
CA TYR A 94 6.53 41.37 -2.03
C TYR A 94 7.97 41.62 -2.51
N SER A 95 8.11 42.37 -3.60
CA SER A 95 9.29 43.23 -3.76
C SER A 95 8.98 44.54 -3.02
N PRO A 96 9.75 44.94 -1.99
CA PRO A 96 9.56 46.23 -1.37
C PRO A 96 9.94 47.31 -2.39
N ILE A 97 8.92 47.96 -2.95
CA ILE A 97 9.07 49.21 -3.70
C ILE A 97 9.31 50.31 -2.66
N PHE A 98 10.54 50.49 -2.23
CA PHE A 98 11.01 51.73 -1.61
C PHE A 98 12.19 52.21 -2.45
N GLU A 99 11.87 52.97 -3.49
CA GLU A 99 11.97 54.44 -3.52
C GLU A 99 13.38 54.88 -3.92
N THR A 100 13.57 54.99 -5.23
CA THR A 100 14.41 56.04 -5.81
C THR A 100 13.83 57.38 -5.38
N THR A 101 14.43 58.03 -4.39
CA THR A 101 14.46 59.48 -4.37
C THR A 101 15.91 59.91 -4.46
N GLU A 102 16.27 60.27 -5.68
CA GLU A 102 17.31 61.26 -5.94
C GLU A 102 17.08 62.43 -4.98
N GLY A 103 18.08 62.68 -4.13
CA GLY A 103 18.20 63.87 -3.32
C GLY A 103 19.55 64.50 -3.63
N ASP A 104 19.59 65.29 -4.71
CA ASP A 104 20.60 66.31 -4.94
C ASP A 104 20.71 67.21 -3.70
N SER A 105 21.93 67.36 -3.15
CA SER A 105 22.60 68.62 -2.75
C SER A 105 23.83 68.33 -1.89
#